data_AF-A0A1F3ARJ0-F1
#
_entry.id   AF-A0A1F3ARJ0-F1
#
_cell.length_a   1.000
_cell.length_b   1.000
_cell.length_c   1.000
_cell.angle_alpha   90.00
_cell.angle_beta   90.00
_cell.angle_gamma   90.00
#
_symmetry.space_group_name_H-M   'P 1'
#
loop_
_entity.id
_entity.type
_entity.pdbx_description
1 polymer ?
#
loop_
_entity_poly.entity_id
_entity_poly.type
_entity_poly.pdbx_seq_one_letter_code
_entity_poly.pdbx_strand_id
1 'polypeptide(L)'
;MPFRTNTSEHPHINYTHMPIAGLYELKRMIEALEGRLDDVACPTLVMQGNNDHVVDPISGDLIFDALGAKDKTLHKIPTERHGILYEDVGGTQDTICSFIGGLPPTRTKQD
;
A
#
# COMPACT_ATOMS: atom_id res chain seq x y z
N MET A 1 29.15 3.12 -0.64
CA MET A 1 28.50 2.73 -1.91
C MET A 1 27.24 3.57 -2.08
N PRO A 2 27.04 4.31 -3.19
CA PRO A 2 25.86 5.18 -3.35
C PRO A 2 24.57 4.41 -3.68
N PHE A 3 24.71 3.17 -4.16
CA PHE A 3 23.60 2.29 -4.53
C PHE A 3 23.81 0.87 -4.00
N ARG A 4 22.72 0.12 -3.90
CA ARG A 4 22.70 -1.34 -3.77
C ARG A 4 22.02 -1.96 -4.98
N THR A 5 22.48 -3.13 -5.42
CA THR A 5 21.80 -3.92 -6.46
C THR A 5 20.42 -4.34 -5.96
N ASN A 6 19.42 -4.26 -6.83
CA ASN A 6 18.04 -4.64 -6.57
C ASN A 6 17.68 -5.87 -7.40
N THR A 7 17.45 -7.00 -6.74
CA THR A 7 16.91 -8.22 -7.36
C THR A 7 15.41 -8.26 -7.07
N SER A 8 14.61 -7.55 -7.85
CA SER A 8 13.16 -7.46 -7.64
C SER A 8 12.41 -8.63 -8.29
N GLU A 9 11.16 -8.88 -7.86
CA GLU A 9 10.25 -9.85 -8.47
C GLU A 9 10.00 -9.61 -9.98
N HIS A 10 10.13 -8.36 -10.44
CA HIS A 10 9.86 -7.94 -11.82
C HIS A 10 11.03 -7.13 -12.41
N PRO A 11 12.18 -7.77 -12.69
CA PRO A 11 13.41 -7.07 -13.11
C PRO A 11 13.31 -6.38 -14.48
N HIS A 12 12.28 -6.69 -15.27
CA HIS A 12 12.04 -6.13 -16.59
C HIS A 12 11.33 -4.76 -16.56
N ILE A 13 10.69 -4.41 -15.44
CA ILE A 13 10.02 -3.11 -15.24
C ILE A 13 10.59 -2.32 -14.06
N ASN A 14 11.16 -2.99 -13.05
CA ASN A 14 11.71 -2.35 -11.87
C ASN A 14 13.16 -1.90 -12.08
N TYR A 15 13.57 -0.92 -11.29
CA TYR A 15 14.96 -0.45 -11.25
C TYR A 15 15.91 -1.54 -10.74
N THR A 16 17.09 -1.64 -11.35
CA THR A 16 18.14 -2.61 -10.99
C THR A 16 19.00 -2.15 -9.81
N HIS A 17 18.86 -0.90 -9.37
CA HIS A 17 19.67 -0.29 -8.31
C HIS A 17 18.81 0.56 -7.37
N MET A 18 18.99 0.39 -6.05
CA MET A 18 18.39 1.20 -5.00
C MET A 18 19.38 2.27 -4.50
N PRO A 19 19.06 3.58 -4.64
CA PRO A 19 19.88 4.64 -4.05
C PRO A 19 19.78 4.63 -2.54
N ILE A 20 20.92 4.59 -1.83
CA ILE A 20 20.93 4.53 -0.35
C ILE A 20 20.33 5.79 0.26
N ALA A 21 20.63 6.96 -0.32
CA ALA A 21 20.04 8.22 0.13
C ALA A 21 18.50 8.24 -0.05
N GLY A 22 17.99 7.66 -1.14
CA GLY A 22 16.55 7.54 -1.37
C GLY A 22 15.87 6.61 -0.36
N LEU A 23 16.53 5.49 -0.02
CA LEU A 23 16.03 4.59 1.02
C LEU A 23 15.95 5.25 2.40
N TYR A 24 16.92 6.13 2.72
CA TYR A 24 16.90 6.90 3.96
C TYR A 24 15.71 7.88 4.01
N GLU A 25 15.44 8.60 2.93
CA GLU A 25 14.29 9.51 2.85
C GLU A 25 12.94 8.75 2.86
N LEU A 26 12.86 7.59 2.19
CA LEU A 26 11.70 6.70 2.28
C LEU A 26 11.42 6.29 3.73
N LYS A 27 12.45 5.88 4.48
CA LYS A 27 12.31 5.54 5.89
C LYS A 27 11.77 6.71 6.72
N ARG A 28 12.34 7.91 6.55
CA ARG A 28 11.87 9.11 7.26
C ARG A 28 10.42 9.46 6.96
N MET A 29 9.98 9.26 5.71
CA MET A 29 8.60 9.45 5.31
C MET A 29 7.67 8.44 5.99
N ILE A 30 8.05 7.17 6.05
CA ILE A 30 7.27 6.12 6.74
C ILE A 30 7.11 6.49 8.22
N GLU A 31 8.21 6.82 8.91
CA GLU A 31 8.17 7.24 10.33
C GLU A 31 7.27 8.47 10.56
N ALA A 32 7.27 9.43 9.63
CA ALA A 32 6.41 10.61 9.71
C ALA A 32 4.93 10.29 9.42
N LEU A 33 4.64 9.31 8.56
CA LEU A 33 3.28 8.88 8.23
C LEU A 33 2.65 8.08 9.36
N GLU A 34 3.42 7.21 10.04
CA GLU A 34 2.93 6.40 11.15
C GLU A 34 2.23 7.25 12.23
N GLY A 35 2.80 8.40 12.57
CA GLY A 35 2.21 9.35 13.54
C GLY A 35 1.04 10.18 13.03
N ARG A 36 0.54 9.92 11.81
CA ARG A 36 -0.51 10.69 11.13
C ARG A 36 -1.57 9.83 10.45
N LEU A 37 -1.55 8.51 10.64
CA LEU A 37 -2.55 7.62 10.06
C LEU A 37 -3.96 7.91 10.60
N ASP A 38 -4.06 8.46 11.82
CA ASP A 38 -5.30 8.91 12.43
C ASP A 38 -5.93 10.14 11.73
N ASP A 39 -5.13 10.95 11.01
CA ASP A 39 -5.62 12.04 10.17
C ASP A 39 -6.44 11.54 8.95
N VAL A 40 -6.28 10.27 8.55
CA VAL A 40 -6.93 9.69 7.38
C VAL A 40 -8.38 9.33 7.70
N ALA A 41 -9.33 10.21 7.37
CA ALA A 41 -10.74 10.04 7.69
C ALA A 41 -11.64 9.57 6.53
N CYS A 42 -11.11 9.47 5.31
CA CYS A 42 -11.89 9.05 4.13
C CYS A 42 -12.10 7.52 4.10
N PRO A 43 -13.12 7.03 3.36
CA PRO A 43 -13.25 5.60 3.11
C PRO A 43 -11.93 5.00 2.62
N THR A 44 -11.49 3.92 3.26
CA THR A 44 -10.15 3.37 3.01
C THR A 44 -10.19 1.85 2.87
N LEU A 45 -9.64 1.34 1.77
CA LEU A 45 -9.38 -0.08 1.57
C LEU A 45 -7.88 -0.33 1.73
N VAL A 46 -7.51 -1.17 2.69
CA VAL A 46 -6.15 -1.67 2.88
C VAL A 46 -6.06 -3.08 2.29
N MET A 47 -5.11 -3.31 1.39
CA MET A 47 -4.87 -4.61 0.76
C MET A 47 -3.45 -5.07 1.04
N GLN A 48 -3.28 -6.30 1.53
CA GLN A 48 -1.96 -6.80 1.93
C GLN A 48 -1.82 -8.30 1.59
N GLY A 49 -0.72 -8.68 0.96
CA GLY A 49 -0.33 -10.09 0.80
C GLY A 49 0.07 -10.68 2.15
N ASN A 50 -0.45 -11.87 2.48
CA ASN A 50 -0.24 -12.48 3.80
C ASN A 50 1.13 -13.15 3.98
N ASN A 51 1.90 -13.35 2.91
CA ASN A 51 3.27 -13.90 2.93
C ASN A 51 4.24 -13.03 2.11
N ASP A 52 4.00 -11.72 2.04
CA ASP A 52 4.84 -10.76 1.32
C ASP A 52 6.31 -10.79 1.81
N HIS A 53 7.26 -10.85 0.87
CA HIS A 53 8.70 -10.90 1.15
C HIS A 53 9.42 -9.55 1.01
N VAL A 54 8.72 -8.52 0.52
CA VAL A 54 9.25 -7.17 0.33
C VAL A 54 8.93 -6.31 1.56
N VAL A 55 7.71 -6.42 2.09
CA VAL A 55 7.28 -5.75 3.33
C VAL A 55 6.71 -6.75 4.32
N ASP A 56 6.78 -6.45 5.62
CA ASP A 56 6.22 -7.33 6.65
C ASP A 56 4.68 -7.35 6.55
N PRO A 57 4.03 -8.51 6.38
CA PRO A 57 2.57 -8.62 6.28
C PRO A 57 1.80 -8.00 7.46
N ILE A 58 2.40 -7.90 8.65
CA ILE A 58 1.76 -7.26 9.82
C ILE A 58 1.47 -5.77 9.58
N SER A 59 2.18 -5.14 8.64
CA SER A 59 2.01 -3.72 8.30
C SER A 59 0.57 -3.41 7.89
N GLY A 60 -0.12 -4.35 7.20
CA GLY A 60 -1.51 -4.17 6.81
C GLY A 60 -2.45 -4.03 8.01
N ASP A 61 -2.24 -4.82 9.06
CA ASP A 61 -3.01 -4.74 10.31
C ASP A 61 -2.67 -3.44 11.07
N LEU A 62 -1.37 -3.10 11.19
CA LEU A 62 -0.94 -1.89 11.88
C LEU A 62 -1.50 -0.61 11.24
N ILE A 63 -1.48 -0.55 9.90
CA ILE A 63 -2.08 0.56 9.16
C ILE A 63 -3.59 0.58 9.41
N PHE A 64 -4.26 -0.56 9.22
CA PHE A 64 -5.71 -0.66 9.41
C PHE A 64 -6.13 -0.17 10.79
N ASP A 65 -5.43 -0.58 11.85
CA ASP A 65 -5.75 -0.21 13.23
C ASP A 65 -5.51 1.28 13.49
N ALA A 66 -4.42 1.86 12.95
CA ALA A 66 -4.05 3.25 13.15
C ALA A 66 -4.90 4.26 12.35
N LEU A 67 -5.58 3.83 11.29
CA LEU A 67 -6.42 4.72 10.46
C LEU A 67 -7.55 5.37 11.27
N GLY A 68 -7.73 6.69 11.11
CA GLY A 68 -8.87 7.44 11.67
C GLY A 68 -10.21 7.24 10.94
N ALA A 69 -10.18 6.55 9.80
CA ALA A 69 -11.33 6.28 8.95
C ALA A 69 -12.36 5.41 9.68
N LYS A 70 -13.63 5.85 9.64
CA LYS A 70 -14.76 5.07 10.17
C LYS A 70 -15.18 3.95 9.22
N ASP A 71 -15.15 4.24 7.93
CA ASP A 71 -15.39 3.28 6.87
C ASP A 71 -14.03 2.79 6.35
N LYS A 72 -13.59 1.64 6.86
CA LYS A 72 -12.33 1.03 6.45
C LYS A 72 -12.46 -0.48 6.36
N THR A 73 -11.80 -1.06 5.37
CA THR A 73 -11.75 -2.51 5.15
C THR A 73 -10.31 -2.97 5.01
N LEU A 74 -9.97 -4.09 5.64
CA LEU A 74 -8.72 -4.81 5.42
C LEU A 74 -9.00 -6.06 4.59
N HIS A 75 -8.32 -6.19 3.45
CA HIS A 75 -8.41 -7.35 2.56
C HIS A 75 -7.04 -8.04 2.49
N LYS A 76 -6.93 -9.23 3.08
CA LYS A 76 -5.70 -10.04 3.04
C LYS A 76 -5.74 -11.01 1.86
N ILE A 77 -4.70 -10.99 1.03
CA ILE A 77 -4.57 -11.85 -0.14
C ILE A 77 -3.64 -13.03 0.20
N PRO A 78 -4.07 -14.29 0.03
CA PRO A 78 -3.20 -15.46 0.14
C PRO A 78 -2.14 -15.48 -0.97
N THR A 79 -0.97 -14.91 -0.72
CA THR A 79 0.10 -14.79 -1.72
C THR A 79 1.45 -14.47 -1.09
N GLU A 80 2.51 -14.92 -1.75
CA GLU A 80 3.90 -14.54 -1.49
C GLU A 80 4.33 -13.33 -2.34
N ARG A 81 3.52 -12.94 -3.34
CA ARG A 81 3.81 -11.87 -4.29
C ARG A 81 3.60 -10.50 -3.65
N HIS A 82 4.55 -9.60 -3.81
CA HIS A 82 4.36 -8.19 -3.46
C HIS A 82 3.56 -7.44 -4.54
N GLY A 83 3.76 -7.79 -5.82
CA GLY A 83 3.10 -7.19 -6.98
C GLY A 83 1.61 -7.51 -7.17
N ILE A 84 0.82 -7.55 -6.10
CA ILE A 84 -0.57 -8.08 -6.09
C ILE A 84 -1.50 -7.43 -7.12
N LEU A 85 -1.34 -6.13 -7.39
CA LEU A 85 -2.16 -5.39 -8.35
C LEU A 85 -1.79 -5.66 -9.80
N TYR A 86 -0.48 -5.65 -10.08
CA TYR A 86 0.04 -5.82 -11.44
C TYR A 86 -0.28 -7.21 -11.99
N GLU A 87 -0.18 -8.22 -11.12
CA GLU A 87 -0.47 -9.62 -11.44
C GLU A 87 -1.94 -10.01 -11.24
N ASP A 88 -2.77 -9.05 -10.80
CA ASP A 88 -4.18 -9.27 -10.43
C ASP A 88 -4.40 -10.47 -9.48
N VAL A 89 -3.53 -10.61 -8.49
CA VAL A 89 -3.55 -11.77 -7.58
C VAL A 89 -4.84 -11.74 -6.77
N GLY A 90 -5.65 -12.78 -6.88
CA GLY A 90 -6.91 -12.87 -6.14
C GLY A 90 -7.97 -11.86 -6.57
N GLY A 91 -7.91 -11.33 -7.80
CA GLY A 91 -8.90 -10.38 -8.30
C GLY A 91 -8.82 -9.01 -7.64
N THR A 92 -7.60 -8.57 -7.31
CA THR A 92 -7.37 -7.26 -6.69
C THR A 92 -7.89 -6.11 -7.54
N GLN A 93 -7.85 -6.22 -8.87
CA GLN A 93 -8.35 -5.17 -9.78
C GLN A 93 -9.86 -5.01 -9.66
N ASP A 94 -10.61 -6.11 -9.67
CA ASP A 94 -12.06 -6.11 -9.48
C ASP A 94 -12.45 -5.59 -8.09
N THR A 95 -11.67 -5.94 -7.06
CA THR A 95 -11.86 -5.46 -5.69
C THR A 95 -11.72 -3.94 -5.62
N ILE A 96 -10.69 -3.37 -6.25
CA ILE A 96 -10.48 -1.91 -6.33
C ILE A 96 -11.60 -1.24 -7.12
N CYS A 97 -11.97 -1.77 -8.28
CA CYS A 97 -13.07 -1.24 -9.09
C CYS A 97 -14.38 -1.22 -8.31
N SER A 98 -14.68 -2.28 -7.57
CA SER A 98 -15.87 -2.39 -6.72
C SER A 98 -15.84 -1.40 -5.57
N PHE A 99 -14.69 -1.25 -4.89
CA PHE A 99 -14.51 -0.28 -3.82
C PHE A 99 -14.76 1.14 -4.32
N ILE A 100 -14.10 1.55 -5.41
CA ILE A 100 -14.26 2.90 -5.99
C ILE A 100 -15.69 3.11 -6.48
N GLY A 101 -16.28 2.13 -7.16
CA GLY A 101 -17.67 2.22 -7.65
C GLY A 101 -18.72 2.29 -6.55
N GLY A 102 -18.40 1.81 -5.35
CA GLY A 102 -19.25 1.89 -4.15
C GLY A 102 -19.11 3.19 -3.37
N LEU A 103 -18.13 4.06 -3.68
CA LEU A 103 -17.95 5.31 -2.95
C LEU A 103 -19.10 6.28 -3.23
N PRO A 104 -19.54 7.05 -2.22
CA PRO A 104 -20.52 8.10 -2.44
C PRO A 104 -19.95 9.14 -3.43
N PRO A 105 -20.80 9.76 -4.27
CA PRO A 105 -20.36 10.82 -5.16
C PRO A 105 -19.69 11.93 -4.35
N THR A 106 -18.51 12.36 -4.80
CA THR A 106 -17.76 13.43 -4.15
C THR A 106 -18.64 14.68 -4.06
N ARG A 107 -18.84 15.22 -2.86
CA ARG A 107 -19.49 16.53 -2.73
C ARG A 107 -18.63 17.55 -3.46
N THR A 108 -19.09 18.04 -4.61
CA THR A 108 -18.53 19.23 -5.22
C THR A 108 -18.71 20.38 -4.24
N LYS A 109 -17.63 21.09 -3.90
CA LYS A 109 -17.72 22.36 -3.19
C LYS A 109 -18.50 23.35 -4.08
N GLN A 110 -19.81 23.43 -3.86
CA GLN A 110 -20.59 24.64 -4.03
C GLN A 110 -21.07 25.00 -2.64
N ASP A 111 -20.34 25.91 -2.00
CA ASP A 111 -20.77 26.95 -1.05
C ASP A 111 -19.53 27.80 -0.67
#